data_AF-A0A2V6PQC3-F1
#
_entry.id   AF-A0A2V6PQC3-F1
#
_cell.length_a   1.000
_cell.length_b   1.000
_cell.length_c   1.000
_cell.angle_alpha   90.00
_cell.angle_beta   90.00
_cell.angle_gamma   90.00
#
_symmetry.space_group_name_H-M   'P 1'
#
loop_
_entity.id
_entity.type
_entity.pdbx_description
1 polymer ?
#
loop_
_entity_poly.entity_id
_entity_poly.type
_entity_poly.pdbx_seq_one_letter_code
_entity_poly.pdbx_strand_id
1 'polypeptide(L)'
;RIAWMAQENGVRFIPHGWNTAVGLAADLQLASAFPDTDLVEYLTGSPFIDEIALGGWHLDGEGLLPIPALPGLGLKLNPDALAKYTGGARLLD
;
A
#
# COMPACT_ATOMS: atom_id res chain seq x y z
N ARG A 1 -5.77 4.68 -15.73
CA ARG A 1 -6.67 5.52 -16.55
C ARG A 1 -6.83 6.91 -15.94
N ILE A 2 -7.35 7.05 -14.71
CA ILE A 2 -7.48 8.37 -14.05
C ILE A 2 -6.12 9.05 -13.86
N ALA A 3 -5.11 8.34 -13.36
CA ALA A 3 -3.76 8.90 -13.21
C ALA A 3 -3.15 9.38 -14.54
N TRP A 4 -3.39 8.66 -15.65
CA TRP A 4 -3.00 9.12 -16.99
C TRP A 4 -3.71 10.40 -17.40
N MET A 5 -5.04 10.47 -17.22
CA MET A 5 -5.79 11.69 -17.50
C MET A 5 -5.32 12.87 -16.65
N ALA A 6 -4.96 12.63 -15.38
CA ALA A 6 -4.40 13.65 -14.52
C ALA A 6 -3.06 14.17 -15.07
N GLN A 7 -2.15 13.26 -15.44
CA GLN A 7 -0.86 13.60 -16.04
C GLN A 7 -1.02 14.39 -17.37
N GLU A 8 -1.92 13.97 -18.25
CA GLU A 8 -2.24 14.67 -19.51
C GLU A 8 -2.75 16.10 -19.29
N ASN A 9 -3.28 16.40 -18.10
CA ASN A 9 -3.76 17.72 -17.70
C ASN A 9 -2.79 18.45 -16.75
N GLY A 10 -1.56 17.96 -16.57
CA GLY A 10 -0.58 18.57 -15.66
C GLY A 10 -0.98 18.50 -14.18
N VAL A 11 -1.86 17.57 -13.81
CA VAL A 11 -2.32 17.35 -12.44
C VAL A 11 -1.57 16.16 -11.85
N ARG A 12 -0.96 16.36 -10.69
CA ARG A 12 -0.34 15.25 -9.94
C ARG A 12 -1.40 14.32 -9.36
N PHE A 13 -1.23 13.04 -9.61
CA PHE A 13 -2.02 11.99 -8.98
C PHE A 13 -1.32 11.56 -7.68
N ILE A 14 -1.97 11.73 -6.53
CA ILE A 14 -1.52 11.21 -5.25
C ILE A 14 -2.61 10.25 -4.73
N PRO A 15 -2.30 8.96 -4.50
CA PRO A 15 -3.29 8.01 -4.02
C PRO A 15 -3.71 8.30 -2.57
N HIS A 16 -4.98 8.03 -2.27
CA HIS A 16 -5.57 8.18 -0.93
C HIS A 16 -5.33 6.92 -0.09
N GLY A 17 -4.87 7.13 1.14
CA GLY A 17 -4.25 6.10 1.98
C GLY A 17 -5.09 5.61 3.15
N TRP A 18 -6.40 5.93 3.19
CA TRP A 18 -7.27 5.35 4.21
C TRP A 18 -7.70 3.93 3.82
N ASN A 19 -6.73 3.03 3.72
CA ASN A 19 -6.87 1.67 3.22
C ASN A 19 -6.19 0.64 4.16
N THR A 20 -6.04 -0.61 3.71
CA THR A 20 -5.34 -1.69 4.42
C THR A 20 -3.92 -1.86 3.86
N ALA A 21 -3.12 -2.78 4.40
CA ALA A 21 -1.81 -3.13 3.83
C ALA A 21 -1.87 -3.44 2.32
N VAL A 22 -2.96 -4.06 1.86
CA VAL A 22 -3.18 -4.35 0.44
C VAL A 22 -3.36 -3.08 -0.38
N GLY A 23 -4.07 -2.09 0.16
CA GLY A 23 -4.25 -0.79 -0.46
C GLY A 23 -2.94 -0.03 -0.56
N LEU A 24 -2.19 0.09 0.53
CA LEU A 24 -0.87 0.72 0.52
C LEU A 24 0.08 0.06 -0.49
N ALA A 25 0.09 -1.28 -0.55
CA ALA A 25 0.90 -2.00 -1.55
C ALA A 25 0.47 -1.67 -2.99
N ALA A 26 -0.84 -1.55 -3.25
CA ALA A 26 -1.35 -1.15 -4.55
C ALA A 26 -0.98 0.30 -4.90
N ASP A 27 -1.05 1.21 -3.93
CA ASP A 27 -0.68 2.61 -4.09
C ASP A 27 0.80 2.77 -4.43
N LEU A 28 1.69 2.01 -3.78
CA LEU A 28 3.13 1.98 -4.09
C LEU A 28 3.39 1.50 -5.52
N GLN A 29 2.72 0.43 -5.96
CA GLN A 29 2.85 -0.03 -7.35
C GLN A 29 2.33 1.02 -8.33
N LEU A 30 1.21 1.69 -8.02
CA LEU A 30 0.68 2.74 -8.87
C LEU A 30 1.61 3.95 -8.94
N ALA A 31 2.20 4.36 -7.81
CA ALA A 31 3.18 5.45 -7.75
C ALA A 31 4.40 5.17 -8.65
N SER A 32 4.92 3.93 -8.68
CA SER A 32 6.05 3.57 -9.55
C SER A 32 5.78 3.75 -11.05
N ALA A 33 4.51 3.78 -11.47
CA ALA A 33 4.14 3.89 -12.88
C ALA A 33 4.07 5.35 -13.37
N PHE A 34 4.10 6.34 -12.46
CA PHE A 34 3.95 7.76 -12.80
C PHE A 34 5.10 8.58 -12.20
N PRO A 35 5.96 9.21 -13.01
CA PRO A 35 7.17 9.89 -12.53
C PRO A 35 6.89 11.07 -11.61
N ASP A 36 5.72 11.69 -11.73
CA ASP A 36 5.31 12.85 -10.92
C ASP A 36 4.53 12.46 -9.64
N THR A 37 4.36 11.16 -9.37
CA THR A 37 3.72 10.63 -8.15
C THR A 37 4.80 10.26 -7.14
N ASP A 38 5.25 11.25 -6.37
CA ASP A 38 6.31 11.15 -5.37
C ASP A 38 5.79 10.96 -3.92
N LEU A 39 4.47 10.94 -3.75
CA LEU A 39 3.82 10.80 -2.46
C LEU A 39 2.74 9.71 -2.50
N VAL A 40 2.57 9.05 -1.37
CA VAL A 40 1.39 8.24 -1.03
C VAL A 40 0.93 8.67 0.35
N GLU A 41 -0.37 8.64 0.61
CA GLU A 41 -0.86 8.80 1.97
C GLU A 41 -0.66 7.49 2.73
N TYR A 42 -0.09 7.57 3.94
CA TYR A 42 0.21 6.40 4.76
C TYR A 42 -0.18 6.68 6.22
N LEU A 43 -1.15 5.92 6.72
CA LEU A 43 -1.58 5.96 8.12
C LEU A 43 -0.72 5.01 8.97
N THR A 44 0.23 5.57 9.71
CA THR A 44 1.09 4.82 10.64
C THR A 44 0.36 4.48 11.95
N GLY A 45 0.70 3.35 12.56
CA GLY A 45 0.13 2.91 13.84
C GLY A 45 -1.24 2.25 13.68
N SER A 46 -1.65 1.93 12.44
CA SER A 46 -2.88 1.21 12.14
C SER A 46 -2.57 -0.29 12.03
N PRO A 47 -3.13 -1.14 12.89
CA PRO A 47 -2.90 -2.58 12.79
C PRO A 47 -3.34 -3.20 11.45
N PHE A 48 -4.35 -2.59 10.79
CA PHE A 48 -4.84 -3.03 9.48
C PHE A 48 -3.90 -2.67 8.32
N ILE A 49 -2.86 -1.89 8.58
CA ILE A 49 -1.82 -1.55 7.60
C ILE A 49 -0.50 -2.20 8.04
N ASP A 50 -0.13 -2.03 9.31
CA ASP A 50 1.21 -2.38 9.81
C ASP A 50 1.33 -3.86 10.19
N GLU A 51 0.36 -4.41 10.91
CA GLU A 51 0.48 -5.77 11.48
C GLU A 51 0.09 -6.87 10.47
N ILE A 52 -0.83 -6.57 9.56
CA ILE A 52 -1.27 -7.56 8.56
C ILE A 52 -0.26 -7.73 7.42
N ALA A 53 0.69 -6.81 7.25
CA ALA A 53 1.82 -6.96 6.32
C ALA A 53 2.93 -7.78 7.00
N LEU A 54 3.30 -8.92 6.42
CA LEU A 54 4.40 -9.73 6.94
C LEU A 54 5.73 -9.00 6.70
N GLY A 55 6.43 -8.69 7.79
CA GLY A 55 7.67 -7.92 7.77
C GLY A 55 7.46 -6.41 7.89
N GLY A 56 6.21 -5.92 7.92
CA GLY A 56 5.88 -4.51 8.13
C GLY A 56 6.38 -3.56 7.04
N TRP A 57 6.19 -2.26 7.30
CA TRP A 57 6.62 -1.17 6.44
C TRP A 57 7.75 -0.39 7.10
N HIS A 58 8.78 -0.06 6.34
CA HIS A 58 9.95 0.64 6.85
C HIS A 58 10.31 1.78 5.92
N LEU A 59 10.38 2.99 6.49
CA LEU A 59 10.98 4.12 5.79
C LEU A 59 12.49 3.93 5.73
N ASP A 60 13.09 4.33 4.61
CA ASP A 60 14.54 4.38 4.49
C ASP A 60 15.13 5.62 5.20
N GLY A 61 16.44 5.85 5.05
CA GLY A 61 17.13 6.97 5.67
C GLY A 61 16.69 8.36 5.20
N GLU A 62 15.96 8.43 4.08
CA GLU A 62 15.41 9.67 3.51
C GLU A 62 13.93 9.87 3.86
N GLY A 63 13.33 8.92 4.59
CA GLY A 63 11.91 8.97 4.94
C GLY A 63 11.00 8.49 3.80
N LEU A 64 11.52 7.72 2.85
CA LEU A 64 10.76 7.18 1.73
C LEU A 64 10.34 5.73 1.99
N LEU A 65 9.17 5.34 1.48
CA LEU A 65 8.75 3.94 1.45
C LEU A 65 9.34 3.26 0.20
N PRO A 66 10.12 2.18 0.36
CA PRO A 66 10.61 1.42 -0.77
C PRO A 66 9.45 0.69 -1.46
N ILE A 67 9.37 0.82 -2.78
CA ILE A 67 8.39 0.10 -3.59
C ILE A 67 8.89 -1.34 -3.81
N PRO A 68 8.15 -2.38 -3.39
CA PRO A 68 8.62 -3.77 -3.52
C PRO A 68 8.86 -4.19 -4.97
N ALA A 69 10.04 -4.75 -5.26
CA ALA A 69 10.42 -5.31 -6.56
C ALA A 69 10.19 -6.83 -6.63
N LEU A 70 9.01 -7.29 -6.19
CA LEU A 70 8.58 -8.69 -6.18
C LEU A 70 7.31 -8.86 -7.02
N PRO A 71 6.99 -10.07 -7.51
CA PRO A 71 5.78 -10.28 -8.32
C PRO A 71 4.48 -9.82 -7.63
N GLY A 72 3.55 -9.28 -8.43
CA GLY A 72 2.27 -8.79 -7.94
C GLY A 72 2.43 -7.50 -7.14
N LEU A 73 1.82 -7.44 -5.95
CA LEU A 73 1.93 -6.29 -5.06
C LEU A 73 3.23 -6.27 -4.23
N GLY A 74 4.04 -7.34 -4.32
CA GLY A 74 5.19 -7.55 -3.43
C GLY A 74 4.85 -7.58 -1.94
N LEU A 75 3.58 -7.84 -1.61
CA LEU A 75 3.04 -7.96 -0.27
C LEU A 75 2.84 -9.43 0.09
N LYS A 76 3.30 -9.81 1.28
CA LYS A 76 2.92 -11.07 1.92
C LYS A 76 2.08 -10.75 3.15
N LEU A 77 0.92 -11.40 3.31
CA LEU A 77 0.06 -11.19 4.46
C LEU A 77 0.54 -12.00 5.66
N ASN A 78 0.35 -11.45 6.86
CA ASN A 78 0.60 -12.11 8.12
C ASN A 78 -0.64 -12.93 8.55
N PRO A 79 -0.60 -14.28 8.47
CA PRO A 79 -1.76 -15.11 8.76
C PRO A 79 -2.21 -15.03 10.23
N ASP A 80 -1.28 -14.82 11.17
CA ASP A 80 -1.59 -14.72 12.59
C ASP A 80 -2.32 -13.41 12.90
N ALA A 81 -1.87 -12.29 12.30
CA ALA A 81 -2.55 -11.01 12.42
C ALA A 81 -3.93 -11.05 11.76
N LEU A 82 -4.06 -11.68 10.58
CA LEU A 82 -5.36 -11.89 9.96
C LEU A 82 -6.30 -12.68 10.87
N ALA A 83 -5.88 -13.81 11.43
CA ALA A 83 -6.69 -14.60 12.36
C ALA A 83 -7.10 -13.80 13.61
N LYS A 84 -6.17 -13.02 14.18
CA LYS A 84 -6.42 -12.12 15.32
C LYS A 84 -7.50 -11.09 15.01
N TYR A 85 -7.42 -10.41 13.86
CA TYR A 85 -8.30 -9.28 13.53
C TYR A 85 -9.63 -9.69 12.88
N THR A 86 -9.71 -10.86 12.24
CA THR A 86 -10.96 -11.38 11.67
C THR A 86 -11.68 -12.38 12.58
N GLY A 87 -11.06 -12.77 13.71
CA GLY A 87 -11.55 -13.86 14.55
C GLY A 87 -11.52 -15.23 13.86
N GLY A 88 -10.72 -15.38 12.80
CA GLY A 88 -10.67 -16.59 11.98
C GLY A 88 -11.95 -16.83 11.15
N ALA A 89 -12.78 -15.79 10.97
CA ALA A 89 -14.02 -15.90 10.20
C ALA A 89 -13.74 -16.31 8.75
N ARG A 90 -14.48 -17.31 8.28
CA ARG A 90 -14.45 -17.74 6.89
C ARG A 90 -15.64 -17.13 6.16
N LEU A 91 -15.36 -16.12 5.34
CA LEU A 91 -16.39 -15.28 4.72
C LEU A 91 -16.83 -15.76 3.34
N LEU A 92 -16.12 -16.73 2.75
CA LEU A 92 -16.33 -17.22 1.39
C LEU A 92 -16.65 -18.72 1.34
N ASP A 93 -16.88 -19.33 2.51
CA ASP A 93 -17.26 -20.73 2.67
C ASP A 93 -18.79 -20.89 2.65
#